data_AF-A0A2V8H0Z2-F1
#
_entry.id   AF-A0A2V8H0Z2-F1
#
_cell.length_a   1.000
_cell.length_b   1.000
_cell.length_c   1.000
_cell.angle_alpha   90.00
_cell.angle_beta   90.00
_cell.angle_gamma   90.00
#
_symmetry.space_group_name_H-M   'P 1'
#
loop_
_entity.id
_entity.type
_entity.pdbx_description
1 polymer ?
#
loop_
_entity_poly.entity_id
_entity_poly.type
_entity_poly.pdbx_seq_one_letter_code
_entity_poly.pdbx_strand_id
1 'polypeptide(L)'
;MRAALAAVAAAIVFAPLQAIAQTPMVPYFGKNQIRYTNFRWNIYTTDHFEIYFYPEEEQHLERIAGYAESAYQHVSSDLKHDLAFKVPLIIFKTSSEFQQENVIPGAAVEGVAAFAEPERDRMLLPLDEPPDLLYRTITHELTHIFQFDIIPTSLIRRNLPLWLNEGGADYEAGYWDPLDIMTVRDAAVADIVPKMSEMEGYGGFNNPRLIYNLGHACYEFMESRWGKEGVRQFLFALRKSVIGGGDDAYEEAFKIKGEEFDQQFDKYLKERFKPFRDKERPADYGRNLAPNPEKTSFIQAISAEPSPSGDLIAIASGNRKDGELDIILVSSKDGAVIRNLTNGFDSSRGWEYLSPPGGRFNRVPWMSWDPTGDRLAYFVRREKTRTLIIENVLTR
;
A
#
# COMPACT_ATOMS: atom_id res chain seq x y z
N MET A 1 -73.19 20.82 -7.25
CA MET A 1 -72.10 20.99 -8.24
C MET A 1 -70.94 21.66 -7.53
N ARG A 2 -69.77 21.01 -7.53
CA ARG A 2 -68.59 21.38 -6.74
C ARG A 2 -67.80 22.50 -7.44
N ALA A 3 -67.32 23.45 -6.65
CA ALA A 3 -66.44 24.55 -7.08
C ALA A 3 -65.09 24.01 -7.57
N ALA A 4 -64.64 24.48 -8.73
CA ALA A 4 -63.34 24.17 -9.29
C ALA A 4 -62.31 25.20 -8.81
N LEU A 5 -61.35 24.76 -8.00
CA LEU A 5 -60.09 25.46 -7.76
C LEU A 5 -59.20 25.30 -9.01
N ALA A 6 -58.78 26.41 -9.61
CA ALA A 6 -57.70 26.43 -10.59
C ALA A 6 -56.37 26.32 -9.84
N ALA A 7 -55.70 25.16 -9.95
CA ALA A 7 -54.37 24.93 -9.40
C ALA A 7 -53.31 25.56 -10.31
N VAL A 8 -52.50 26.44 -9.73
CA VAL A 8 -51.24 26.92 -10.33
C VAL A 8 -50.25 25.76 -10.27
N ALA A 9 -49.93 25.17 -11.41
CA ALA A 9 -48.87 24.16 -11.53
C ALA A 9 -47.51 24.86 -11.49
N ALA A 10 -46.83 24.79 -10.34
CA ALA A 10 -45.42 25.11 -10.24
C ALA A 10 -44.61 24.00 -10.93
N ALA A 11 -44.02 24.32 -12.09
CA ALA A 11 -43.07 23.44 -12.76
C ALA A 11 -41.76 23.42 -11.96
N ILE A 12 -41.57 22.38 -11.15
CA ILE A 12 -40.27 22.09 -10.54
C ILE A 12 -39.36 21.59 -11.65
N VAL A 13 -38.44 22.44 -12.10
CA VAL A 13 -37.34 22.05 -12.98
C VAL A 13 -36.39 21.19 -12.15
N PHE A 14 -36.51 19.88 -12.26
CA PHE A 14 -35.49 18.95 -11.78
C PHE A 14 -34.25 19.10 -12.68
N ALA A 15 -33.24 19.83 -12.20
CA ALA A 15 -31.90 19.70 -12.75
C ALA A 15 -31.43 18.24 -12.51
N PRO A 16 -30.90 17.54 -13.53
CA PRO A 16 -30.38 16.21 -13.31
C PRO A 16 -29.15 16.32 -12.40
N LEU A 17 -29.32 15.93 -11.14
CA LEU A 17 -28.21 15.55 -10.28
C LEU A 17 -27.48 14.41 -11.00
N GLN A 18 -26.31 14.71 -11.57
CA GLN A 18 -25.39 13.68 -12.00
C GLN A 18 -25.00 12.88 -10.76
N ALA A 19 -25.66 11.74 -10.57
CA ALA A 19 -25.23 10.74 -9.63
C ALA A 19 -23.90 10.19 -10.13
N ILE A 20 -22.79 10.74 -9.63
CA ILE A 20 -21.48 10.12 -9.74
C ILE A 20 -21.47 8.97 -8.73
N ALA A 21 -22.10 7.86 -9.13
CA ALA A 21 -21.92 6.58 -8.47
C ALA A 21 -20.56 6.01 -8.90
N GLN A 22 -19.48 6.62 -8.42
CA GLN A 22 -18.19 5.94 -8.36
C GLN A 22 -18.08 5.34 -6.97
N THR A 23 -18.74 4.21 -6.75
CA THR A 23 -18.28 3.30 -5.70
C THR A 23 -16.89 2.84 -6.16
N PRO A 24 -15.80 3.14 -5.43
CA PRO A 24 -14.53 2.49 -5.70
C PRO A 24 -14.79 0.98 -5.69
N MET A 25 -14.49 0.29 -6.77
CA MET A 25 -14.66 -1.16 -6.82
C MET A 25 -13.71 -1.74 -5.77
N VAL A 26 -14.25 -2.22 -4.65
CA VAL A 26 -13.48 -2.90 -3.62
C VAL A 26 -13.17 -4.31 -4.15
N PRO A 27 -11.90 -4.71 -4.35
CA PRO A 27 -11.53 -6.02 -4.93
C PRO A 27 -12.03 -7.24 -4.14
N TYR A 28 -12.69 -7.01 -3.00
CA TYR A 28 -13.11 -8.01 -2.03
C TYR A 28 -14.63 -8.04 -1.81
N PHE A 29 -15.41 -7.24 -2.55
CA PHE A 29 -16.87 -7.26 -2.45
C PHE A 29 -17.42 -8.66 -2.79
N GLY A 30 -18.09 -9.30 -1.83
CA GLY A 30 -18.70 -10.62 -2.00
C GLY A 30 -17.84 -11.83 -1.58
N LYS A 31 -16.63 -11.63 -1.03
CA LYS A 31 -15.80 -12.71 -0.47
C LYS A 31 -16.03 -12.86 1.03
N ASN A 32 -16.19 -14.09 1.52
CA ASN A 32 -16.27 -14.38 2.95
C ASN A 32 -14.87 -14.42 3.57
N GLN A 33 -14.66 -13.75 4.71
CA GLN A 33 -13.46 -13.91 5.51
C GLN A 33 -13.57 -15.20 6.34
N ILE A 34 -13.00 -16.29 5.84
CA ILE A 34 -13.07 -17.60 6.49
C ILE A 34 -12.12 -17.62 7.69
N ARG A 35 -12.65 -17.97 8.86
CA ARG A 35 -11.88 -18.20 10.07
C ARG A 35 -11.66 -19.68 10.27
N TYR A 36 -10.40 -20.04 10.45
CA TYR A 36 -9.96 -21.41 10.60
C TYR A 36 -9.24 -21.64 11.94
N THR A 37 -8.84 -20.59 12.65
CA THR A 37 -8.19 -20.66 13.96
C THR A 37 -9.06 -19.97 15.01
N ASN A 38 -9.19 -20.57 16.19
CA ASN A 38 -9.76 -19.94 17.37
C ASN A 38 -8.62 -19.49 18.29
N PHE A 39 -8.40 -18.18 18.41
CA PHE A 39 -7.32 -17.61 19.20
C PHE A 39 -7.70 -17.51 20.69
N ARG A 40 -6.79 -17.95 21.58
CA ARG A 40 -6.94 -17.80 23.03
C ARG A 40 -6.04 -16.66 23.50
N TRP A 41 -6.60 -15.45 23.49
CA TRP A 41 -5.85 -14.23 23.77
C TRP A 41 -5.47 -14.10 25.25
N ASN A 42 -4.20 -13.82 25.48
CA ASN A 42 -3.59 -13.35 26.72
C ASN A 42 -2.99 -11.97 26.48
N ILE A 43 -2.72 -11.23 27.55
CA ILE A 43 -2.13 -9.89 27.50
C ILE A 43 -0.80 -9.90 28.24
N TYR A 44 0.23 -9.37 27.60
CA TYR A 44 1.52 -9.06 28.20
C TYR A 44 1.73 -7.55 28.17
N THR A 45 1.98 -6.93 29.32
CA THR A 45 2.05 -5.47 29.45
C THR A 45 3.49 -5.01 29.63
N THR A 46 3.91 -4.03 28.85
CA THR A 46 5.19 -3.32 28.98
C THR A 46 4.95 -1.89 29.46
N ASP A 47 5.95 -1.02 29.40
CA ASP A 47 5.77 0.39 29.76
C ASP A 47 4.80 1.10 28.79
N HIS A 48 4.96 0.87 27.48
CA HIS A 48 4.19 1.56 26.44
C HIS A 48 3.19 0.67 25.67
N PHE A 49 3.12 -0.63 25.93
CA PHE A 49 2.27 -1.56 25.17
C PHE A 49 1.40 -2.48 26.02
N GLU A 50 0.23 -2.84 25.45
CA GLU A 50 -0.54 -4.02 25.82
C GLU A 50 -0.47 -5.02 24.65
N ILE A 51 0.37 -6.06 24.79
CA ILE A 51 0.63 -7.03 23.73
C ILE A 51 -0.35 -8.20 23.86
N TYR A 52 -1.25 -8.34 22.89
CA TYR A 52 -2.20 -9.45 22.78
C TYR A 52 -1.55 -10.61 22.02
N PHE A 53 -1.41 -11.75 22.70
CA PHE A 53 -0.77 -12.95 22.18
C PHE A 53 -1.56 -14.20 22.56
N TYR A 54 -1.16 -15.38 22.10
CA TYR A 54 -1.70 -16.67 22.54
C TYR A 54 -0.56 -17.58 23.02
N PRO A 55 -0.81 -18.53 23.95
CA PRO A 55 0.24 -19.28 24.65
C PRO A 55 1.31 -19.91 23.74
N GLU A 56 0.93 -20.33 22.54
CA GLU A 56 1.81 -20.92 21.54
C GLU A 56 2.91 -19.95 21.05
N GLU A 57 2.73 -18.64 21.23
CA GLU A 57 3.67 -17.57 20.85
C GLU A 57 4.39 -16.92 22.05
N GLU A 58 4.22 -17.45 23.26
CA GLU A 58 4.85 -16.91 24.49
C GLU A 58 6.38 -16.82 24.35
N GLN A 59 7.01 -17.78 23.67
CA GLN A 59 8.45 -17.80 23.40
C GLN A 59 8.97 -16.61 22.58
N HIS A 60 8.10 -15.89 21.89
CA HIS A 60 8.47 -14.73 21.07
C HIS A 60 8.29 -13.40 21.81
N LEU A 61 7.57 -13.38 22.95
CA LEU A 61 7.15 -12.15 23.62
C LEU A 61 8.31 -11.24 24.00
N GLU A 62 9.37 -11.77 24.62
CA GLU A 62 10.51 -10.95 25.06
C GLU A 62 11.15 -10.20 23.89
N ARG A 63 11.32 -10.89 22.75
CA ARG A 63 11.85 -10.29 21.52
C ARG A 63 10.92 -9.21 20.98
N ILE A 64 9.62 -9.49 20.90
CA ILE A 64 8.65 -8.55 20.34
C ILE A 64 8.46 -7.33 21.23
N ALA A 65 8.39 -7.52 22.55
CA ALA A 65 8.37 -6.44 23.53
C ALA A 65 9.62 -5.56 23.40
N GLY A 66 10.80 -6.16 23.27
CA GLY A 66 12.04 -5.42 23.05
C GLY A 66 12.03 -4.58 21.76
N TYR A 67 11.52 -5.13 20.66
CA TYR A 67 11.37 -4.40 19.40
C TYR A 67 10.35 -3.26 19.51
N ALA A 68 9.18 -3.52 20.09
CA ALA A 68 8.12 -2.52 20.26
C ALA A 68 8.59 -1.35 21.14
N GLU A 69 9.21 -1.63 22.28
CA GLU A 69 9.75 -0.60 23.18
C GLU A 69 10.88 0.20 22.52
N SER A 70 11.76 -0.46 21.78
CA SER A 70 12.83 0.23 21.04
C SER A 70 12.28 1.12 19.91
N ALA A 71 11.24 0.66 19.21
CA ALA A 71 10.56 1.45 18.18
C ALA A 71 9.83 2.64 18.81
N TYR A 72 9.20 2.47 19.97
CA TYR A 72 8.56 3.57 20.71
C TYR A 72 9.58 4.65 21.08
N GLN A 73 10.71 4.27 21.65
CA GLN A 73 11.76 5.24 22.01
C GLN A 73 12.32 5.97 20.79
N HIS A 74 12.44 5.28 19.65
CA HIS A 74 12.84 5.90 18.38
C HIS A 74 11.84 6.98 17.97
N VAL A 75 10.59 6.60 17.73
CA VAL A 75 9.56 7.50 17.19
C VAL A 75 9.24 8.64 18.17
N SER A 76 9.11 8.35 19.47
CA SER A 76 8.92 9.37 20.51
C SER A 76 10.07 10.38 20.53
N SER A 77 11.33 9.92 20.44
CA SER A 77 12.48 10.81 20.46
C SER A 77 12.56 11.71 19.23
N ASP A 78 12.26 11.18 18.04
CA ASP A 78 12.32 11.93 16.79
C ASP A 78 11.19 12.94 16.68
N LEU A 79 9.97 12.56 17.07
CA LEU A 79 8.80 13.45 17.06
C LEU A 79 8.69 14.34 18.31
N LYS A 80 9.49 14.10 19.35
CA LYS A 80 9.42 14.74 20.69
C LYS A 80 8.00 14.73 21.23
N HIS A 81 7.37 13.57 21.17
CA HIS A 81 5.98 13.36 21.54
C HIS A 81 5.85 12.05 22.30
N ASP A 82 5.02 12.02 23.35
CA ASP A 82 4.75 10.80 24.13
C ASP A 82 3.26 10.50 24.09
N LEU A 83 2.91 9.24 23.93
CA LEU A 83 1.52 8.79 23.97
C LEU A 83 1.03 8.74 25.42
N ALA A 84 -0.19 9.21 25.65
CA ALA A 84 -0.82 9.21 26.98
C ALA A 84 -1.44 7.86 27.36
N PHE A 85 -1.25 6.83 26.53
CA PHE A 85 -1.85 5.51 26.66
C PHE A 85 -0.86 4.42 26.24
N LYS A 86 -1.15 3.17 26.63
CA LYS A 86 -0.41 2.01 26.14
C LYS A 86 -1.00 1.54 24.82
N VAL A 87 -0.16 1.36 23.81
CA VAL A 87 -0.58 0.93 22.47
C VAL A 87 -0.98 -0.54 22.51
N PRO A 88 -2.22 -0.90 22.13
CA PRO A 88 -2.59 -2.30 21.96
C PRO A 88 -1.90 -2.88 20.72
N LEU A 89 -1.02 -3.85 20.93
CA LEU A 89 -0.28 -4.55 19.88
C LEU A 89 -0.78 -5.99 19.79
N ILE A 90 -1.47 -6.35 18.70
CA ILE A 90 -2.01 -7.71 18.50
C ILE A 90 -1.11 -8.47 17.54
N ILE A 91 -0.54 -9.58 18.03
CA ILE A 91 0.42 -10.37 17.26
C ILE A 91 -0.16 -11.71 16.80
N PHE A 92 0.22 -12.10 15.58
CA PHE A 92 -0.12 -13.38 14.98
C PHE A 92 1.16 -14.11 14.61
N LYS A 93 1.21 -15.43 14.73
CA LYS A 93 2.38 -16.24 14.36
C LYS A 93 2.73 -16.08 12.88
N THR A 94 1.69 -16.05 12.04
CA THR A 94 1.83 -16.06 10.58
C THR A 94 0.91 -15.06 9.92
N SER A 95 1.31 -14.61 8.73
CA SER A 95 0.49 -13.77 7.85
C SER A 95 -0.87 -14.40 7.55
N SER A 96 -0.93 -15.74 7.46
CA SER A 96 -2.19 -16.47 7.28
C SER A 96 -3.13 -16.41 8.49
N GLU A 97 -2.60 -16.27 9.70
CA GLU A 97 -3.40 -16.08 10.91
C GLU A 97 -3.82 -14.62 11.06
N PHE A 98 -2.93 -13.70 10.73
CA PHE A 98 -3.23 -12.26 10.64
C PHE A 98 -4.39 -11.96 9.69
N GLN A 99 -4.45 -12.59 8.51
CA GLN A 99 -5.58 -12.47 7.57
C GLN A 99 -6.95 -12.88 8.14
N GLN A 100 -7.00 -13.56 9.28
CA GLN A 100 -8.24 -13.97 9.97
C GLN A 100 -8.69 -12.98 11.05
N GLU A 101 -7.96 -11.87 11.22
CA GLU A 101 -8.30 -10.81 12.18
C GLU A 101 -9.71 -10.25 11.98
N ASN A 102 -10.28 -9.68 13.04
CA ASN A 102 -11.61 -9.08 13.01
C ASN A 102 -11.65 -7.68 13.62
N VAL A 103 -10.50 -7.04 13.69
CA VAL A 103 -10.32 -5.66 14.12
C VAL A 103 -10.82 -4.72 13.04
N ILE A 104 -10.37 -4.90 11.79
CA ILE A 104 -10.92 -4.23 10.61
C ILE A 104 -11.22 -5.29 9.56
N PRO A 105 -12.44 -5.86 9.52
CA PRO A 105 -12.78 -6.91 8.58
C PRO A 105 -12.41 -6.55 7.12
N GLY A 106 -11.49 -7.32 6.53
CA GLY A 106 -11.01 -7.12 5.16
C GLY A 106 -9.81 -6.20 5.01
N ALA A 107 -9.17 -5.73 6.09
CA ALA A 107 -7.92 -4.97 6.02
C ALA A 107 -6.70 -5.88 5.83
N ALA A 108 -6.64 -7.01 6.52
CA ALA A 108 -5.56 -7.99 6.37
C ALA A 108 -5.77 -8.87 5.12
N VAL A 109 -5.52 -8.30 3.94
CA VAL A 109 -5.57 -9.02 2.65
C VAL A 109 -4.20 -9.50 2.22
N GLU A 110 -4.13 -10.37 1.21
CA GLU A 110 -2.85 -10.84 0.66
C GLU A 110 -2.01 -9.64 0.22
N GLY A 111 -0.77 -9.58 0.69
CA GLY A 111 0.11 -8.45 0.47
C GLY A 111 -0.03 -7.34 1.51
N VAL A 112 -0.86 -7.43 2.55
CA VAL A 112 -0.79 -6.53 3.71
C VAL A 112 0.15 -7.12 4.76
N ALA A 113 1.20 -6.37 5.14
CA ALA A 113 2.21 -6.84 6.09
C ALA A 113 1.77 -6.61 7.55
N ALA A 114 1.20 -5.44 7.83
CA ALA A 114 0.63 -5.05 9.10
C ALA A 114 -0.35 -3.89 8.86
N PHE A 115 -1.07 -3.46 9.89
CA PHE A 115 -1.77 -2.19 9.87
C PHE A 115 -1.98 -1.60 11.28
N ALA A 116 -2.10 -0.27 11.33
CA ALA A 116 -2.56 0.50 12.46
C ALA A 116 -4.00 1.01 12.25
N GLU A 117 -4.80 0.97 13.33
CA GLU A 117 -6.23 1.23 13.32
C GLU A 117 -6.55 2.44 14.23
N PRO A 118 -7.11 3.54 13.68
CA PRO A 118 -7.20 4.83 14.39
C PRO A 118 -8.37 4.99 15.38
N GLU A 119 -9.40 4.14 15.41
CA GLU A 119 -10.54 4.29 16.34
C GLU A 119 -10.19 3.86 17.76
N ARG A 120 -9.25 2.93 17.91
CA ARG A 120 -8.75 2.45 19.22
C ARG A 120 -7.23 2.41 19.32
N ASP A 121 -6.54 3.03 18.38
CA ASP A 121 -5.08 3.16 18.35
C ASP A 121 -4.35 1.80 18.44
N ARG A 122 -4.88 0.79 17.74
CA ARG A 122 -4.37 -0.58 17.78
C ARG A 122 -3.49 -0.84 16.59
N MET A 123 -2.41 -1.60 16.78
CA MET A 123 -1.61 -2.11 15.67
C MET A 123 -1.61 -3.64 15.65
N LEU A 124 -1.58 -4.20 14.45
CA LEU A 124 -1.70 -5.63 14.20
C LEU A 124 -0.61 -6.09 13.25
N LEU A 125 0.13 -7.13 13.61
CA LEU A 125 1.15 -7.70 12.72
C LEU A 125 1.38 -9.21 12.91
N PRO A 126 1.73 -9.92 11.83
CA PRO A 126 2.27 -11.26 11.91
C PRO A 126 3.77 -11.28 12.24
N LEU A 127 4.25 -12.37 12.83
CA LEU A 127 5.64 -12.55 13.28
C LEU A 127 6.52 -13.32 12.28
N ASP A 128 6.01 -13.65 11.10
CA ASP A 128 6.69 -14.51 10.11
C ASP A 128 7.62 -13.74 9.16
N GLU A 129 8.02 -12.52 9.53
CA GLU A 129 9.04 -11.73 8.85
C GLU A 129 10.45 -11.93 9.47
N PRO A 130 11.53 -11.78 8.68
CA PRO A 130 12.89 -11.65 9.19
C PRO A 130 13.00 -10.55 10.27
N PRO A 131 13.87 -10.70 11.28
CA PRO A 131 13.93 -9.77 12.43
C PRO A 131 14.11 -8.29 12.08
N ASP A 132 14.91 -7.97 11.06
CA ASP A 132 15.16 -6.62 10.59
C ASP A 132 13.94 -6.01 9.90
N LEU A 133 13.22 -6.79 9.10
CA LEU A 133 11.96 -6.38 8.48
C LEU A 133 10.87 -6.22 9.53
N LEU A 134 10.78 -7.15 10.47
CA LEU A 134 9.79 -7.11 11.55
C LEU A 134 9.93 -5.86 12.42
N TYR A 135 11.16 -5.47 12.79
CA TYR A 135 11.40 -4.23 13.52
C TYR A 135 10.95 -3.00 12.71
N ARG A 136 11.26 -2.95 11.41
CA ARG A 136 10.83 -1.85 10.53
C ARG A 136 9.30 -1.78 10.42
N THR A 137 8.63 -2.92 10.24
CA THR A 137 7.17 -3.02 10.20
C THR A 137 6.56 -2.51 11.51
N ILE A 138 7.13 -2.87 12.67
CA ILE A 138 6.69 -2.34 13.96
C ILE A 138 6.86 -0.81 14.02
N THR A 139 8.01 -0.29 13.62
CA THR A 139 8.26 1.17 13.62
C THR A 139 7.31 1.92 12.67
N HIS A 140 7.04 1.36 11.48
CA HIS A 140 6.10 1.93 10.50
C HIS A 140 4.69 2.06 11.11
N GLU A 141 4.13 0.95 11.58
CA GLU A 141 2.77 0.96 12.13
C GLU A 141 2.68 1.77 13.43
N LEU A 142 3.71 1.76 14.26
CA LEU A 142 3.75 2.59 15.45
C LEU A 142 3.75 4.07 15.09
N THR A 143 4.46 4.47 14.03
CA THR A 143 4.47 5.85 13.54
C THR A 143 3.06 6.32 13.18
N HIS A 144 2.21 5.45 12.62
CA HIS A 144 0.80 5.78 12.41
C HIS A 144 0.06 6.07 13.71
N ILE A 145 0.31 5.32 14.79
CA ILE A 145 -0.30 5.61 16.11
C ILE A 145 0.12 7.01 16.61
N PHE A 146 1.39 7.38 16.47
CA PHE A 146 1.85 8.73 16.80
C PHE A 146 1.20 9.80 15.90
N GLN A 147 1.06 9.53 14.60
CA GLN A 147 0.37 10.43 13.68
C GLN A 147 -1.11 10.62 14.05
N PHE A 148 -1.81 9.56 14.44
CA PHE A 148 -3.20 9.62 14.88
C PHE A 148 -3.35 10.45 16.15
N ASP A 149 -2.41 10.35 17.10
CA ASP A 149 -2.46 11.16 18.33
C ASP A 149 -2.09 12.64 18.07
N ILE A 150 -1.07 12.91 17.26
CA ILE A 150 -0.64 14.27 16.91
C ILE A 150 -1.71 14.98 16.07
N ILE A 151 -2.30 14.28 15.09
CA ILE A 151 -3.36 14.81 14.21
C ILE A 151 -4.58 13.90 14.31
N PRO A 152 -5.45 14.10 15.32
CA PRO A 152 -6.60 13.24 15.55
C PRO A 152 -7.52 13.16 14.34
N THR A 153 -7.67 11.96 13.78
CA THR A 153 -8.48 11.66 12.58
C THR A 153 -9.93 12.13 12.73
N SER A 154 -10.46 12.10 13.95
CA SER A 154 -11.80 12.62 14.30
C SER A 154 -11.99 14.11 14.06
N LEU A 155 -10.90 14.89 14.07
CA LEU A 155 -10.91 16.34 13.82
C LEU A 155 -10.78 16.67 12.33
N ILE A 156 -10.50 15.67 11.50
CA ILE A 156 -10.16 15.83 10.10
C ILE A 156 -11.44 15.76 9.25
N ARG A 157 -11.82 16.89 8.64
CA ARG A 157 -12.99 16.95 7.73
C ARG A 157 -12.74 16.29 6.37
N ARG A 158 -11.47 16.18 5.94
CA ARG A 158 -11.03 15.59 4.66
C ARG A 158 -9.78 14.75 4.92
N ASN A 159 -9.75 13.48 4.51
CA ASN A 159 -8.63 12.56 4.76
C ASN A 159 -7.26 13.22 4.53
N LEU A 160 -6.31 12.98 5.45
CA LEU A 160 -4.92 13.40 5.25
C LEU A 160 -4.36 12.80 3.96
N PRO A 161 -3.54 13.55 3.20
CA PRO A 161 -2.86 13.01 2.04
C PRO A 161 -2.06 11.75 2.40
N LEU A 162 -2.12 10.72 1.56
CA LEU A 162 -1.43 9.45 1.83
C LEU A 162 0.07 9.59 1.97
N TRP A 163 0.68 10.49 1.18
CA TRP A 163 2.13 10.73 1.24
C TRP A 163 2.58 11.20 2.61
N LEU A 164 1.70 11.88 3.36
CA LEU A 164 2.01 12.36 4.69
C LEU A 164 2.02 11.20 5.69
N ASN A 165 0.94 10.44 5.75
CA ASN A 165 0.82 9.34 6.70
C ASN A 165 1.82 8.22 6.38
N GLU A 166 1.73 7.67 5.18
CA GLU A 166 2.53 6.52 4.76
C GLU A 166 3.99 6.89 4.54
N GLY A 167 4.25 8.04 3.90
CA GLY A 167 5.61 8.51 3.70
C GLY A 167 6.32 8.86 5.00
N GLY A 168 5.60 9.40 5.99
CA GLY A 168 6.15 9.63 7.33
C GLY A 168 6.48 8.34 8.05
N ALA A 169 5.62 7.31 7.93
CA ALA A 169 5.86 5.99 8.51
C ALA A 169 7.05 5.26 7.85
N ASP A 170 7.16 5.31 6.52
CA ASP A 170 8.31 4.77 5.79
C ASP A 170 9.62 5.52 6.15
N TYR A 171 9.55 6.83 6.38
CA TYR A 171 10.68 7.66 6.83
C TYR A 171 11.17 7.30 8.24
N GLU A 172 10.28 7.18 9.23
CA GLU A 172 10.64 6.77 10.59
C GLU A 172 11.16 5.33 10.64
N ALA A 173 10.66 4.45 9.76
CA ALA A 173 11.22 3.11 9.58
C ALA A 173 12.64 3.12 8.99
N GLY A 174 13.04 4.21 8.30
CA GLY A 174 14.42 4.55 7.98
C GLY A 174 15.07 3.66 6.92
N TYR A 175 14.30 3.12 5.98
CA TYR A 175 14.82 2.21 4.95
C TYR A 175 14.24 2.47 3.56
N TRP A 176 15.12 2.48 2.56
CA TRP A 176 14.74 2.46 1.15
C TRP A 176 14.85 1.05 0.58
N ASP A 177 13.71 0.47 0.18
CA ASP A 177 13.76 -0.67 -0.71
C ASP A 177 14.35 -0.26 -2.07
N PRO A 178 15.21 -1.09 -2.70
CA PRO A 178 15.74 -0.80 -4.02
C PRO A 178 14.67 -0.49 -5.08
N LEU A 179 13.51 -1.16 -5.03
CA LEU A 179 12.41 -0.89 -5.96
C LEU A 179 11.72 0.44 -5.63
N ASP A 180 11.61 0.79 -4.35
CA ASP A 180 10.95 2.04 -3.94
C ASP A 180 11.78 3.26 -4.34
N ILE A 181 13.08 3.28 -4.03
CA ILE A 181 13.96 4.39 -4.43
C ILE A 181 14.11 4.47 -5.95
N MET A 182 14.05 3.34 -6.65
CA MET A 182 14.01 3.31 -8.12
C MET A 182 12.80 4.06 -8.66
N THR A 183 11.62 3.89 -8.07
CA THR A 183 10.41 4.59 -8.56
C THR A 183 10.47 6.10 -8.33
N VAL A 184 11.05 6.56 -7.21
CA VAL A 184 11.30 7.99 -6.96
C VAL A 184 12.30 8.55 -7.96
N ARG A 185 13.39 7.82 -8.21
CA ARG A 185 14.40 8.19 -9.21
C ARG A 185 13.78 8.32 -10.60
N ASP A 186 12.97 7.36 -11.01
CA ASP A 186 12.35 7.36 -12.33
C ASP A 186 11.38 8.53 -12.47
N ALA A 187 10.60 8.85 -11.42
CA ALA A 187 9.73 10.02 -11.41
C ALA A 187 10.52 11.34 -11.54
N ALA A 188 11.64 11.46 -10.83
CA ALA A 188 12.51 12.64 -10.88
C ALA A 188 13.21 12.81 -12.24
N VAL A 189 13.74 11.73 -12.80
CA VAL A 189 14.44 11.75 -14.10
C VAL A 189 13.46 12.00 -15.26
N ALA A 190 12.23 11.49 -15.15
CA ALA A 190 11.18 11.69 -16.15
C ALA A 190 10.43 13.03 -16.03
N ASP A 191 10.74 13.85 -15.02
CA ASP A 191 10.10 15.15 -14.77
C ASP A 191 8.58 15.02 -14.54
N ILE A 192 8.18 13.99 -13.78
CA ILE A 192 6.77 13.69 -13.45
C ILE A 192 6.50 13.73 -11.94
N VAL A 193 7.38 14.35 -11.17
CA VAL A 193 7.15 14.58 -9.73
C VAL A 193 5.93 15.49 -9.58
N PRO A 194 4.90 15.06 -8.85
CA PRO A 194 3.72 15.87 -8.63
C PRO A 194 4.01 16.99 -7.63
N LYS A 195 3.15 18.00 -7.62
CA LYS A 195 3.08 18.96 -6.52
C LYS A 195 2.53 18.28 -5.27
N MET A 196 3.37 18.10 -4.27
CA MET A 196 3.04 17.38 -3.04
C MET A 196 2.13 18.24 -2.15
N SER A 197 2.25 19.56 -2.22
CA SER A 197 1.41 20.51 -1.48
C SER A 197 -0.06 20.54 -1.92
N GLU A 198 -0.33 20.21 -3.19
CA GLU A 198 -1.68 20.22 -3.78
C GLU A 198 -2.30 18.81 -3.84
N MET A 199 -1.60 17.77 -3.38
CA MET A 199 -2.05 16.39 -3.58
C MET A 199 -3.09 15.95 -2.56
N GLU A 200 -4.28 15.60 -3.06
CA GLU A 200 -5.34 14.91 -2.30
C GLU A 200 -5.46 13.44 -2.77
N GLY A 201 -5.35 12.48 -1.86
CA GLY A 201 -5.65 11.05 -2.13
C GLY A 201 -4.58 10.24 -2.88
N TYR A 202 -5.02 9.20 -3.61
CA TYR A 202 -4.17 8.38 -4.47
C TYR A 202 -3.97 9.12 -5.81
N GLY A 203 -2.81 9.77 -5.98
CA GLY A 203 -2.46 10.41 -7.25
C GLY A 203 -2.57 9.46 -8.45
N GLY A 204 -2.92 9.98 -9.64
CA GLY A 204 -3.24 9.23 -10.87
C GLY A 204 -2.05 8.50 -11.54
N PHE A 205 -1.17 7.88 -10.75
CA PHE A 205 -0.01 7.15 -11.22
C PHE A 205 -0.35 5.68 -11.49
N ASN A 206 0.32 5.09 -12.47
CA ASN A 206 0.23 3.65 -12.75
C ASN A 206 0.83 2.80 -11.62
N ASN A 207 1.75 3.36 -10.83
CA ASN A 207 2.27 2.73 -9.62
C ASN A 207 1.61 3.37 -8.38
N PRO A 208 0.68 2.68 -7.69
CA PRO A 208 0.00 3.22 -6.53
C PRO A 208 0.95 3.50 -5.35
N ARG A 209 2.14 2.89 -5.31
CA ARG A 209 3.16 3.12 -4.27
C ARG A 209 4.02 4.34 -4.49
N LEU A 210 4.03 4.90 -5.70
CA LEU A 210 4.87 6.07 -5.98
C LEU A 210 4.57 7.22 -5.02
N ILE A 211 3.31 7.36 -4.58
CA ILE A 211 2.95 8.43 -3.65
C ILE A 211 3.49 8.21 -2.23
N TYR A 212 3.61 6.96 -1.79
CA TYR A 212 4.18 6.57 -0.50
C TYR A 212 5.67 6.90 -0.51
N ASN A 213 6.33 6.47 -1.59
CA ASN A 213 7.76 6.68 -1.81
C ASN A 213 8.09 8.17 -1.96
N LEU A 214 7.32 8.94 -2.72
CA LEU A 214 7.50 10.40 -2.78
C LEU A 214 7.26 11.05 -1.42
N GLY A 215 6.34 10.53 -0.62
CA GLY A 215 6.15 10.94 0.77
C GLY A 215 7.41 10.75 1.61
N HIS A 216 7.99 9.55 1.63
CA HIS A 216 9.27 9.30 2.33
C HIS A 216 10.35 10.29 1.85
N ALA A 217 10.48 10.49 0.55
CA ALA A 217 11.43 11.45 0.00
C ALA A 217 11.13 12.91 0.42
N CYS A 218 9.86 13.30 0.60
CA CYS A 218 9.49 14.60 1.17
C CYS A 218 9.96 14.76 2.60
N TYR A 219 9.84 13.72 3.43
CA TYR A 219 10.35 13.75 4.80
C TYR A 219 11.88 13.85 4.84
N GLU A 220 12.60 13.10 4.01
CA GLU A 220 14.06 13.26 3.87
C GLU A 220 14.44 14.67 3.35
N PHE A 221 13.65 15.25 2.44
CA PHE A 221 13.85 16.62 1.99
C PHE A 221 13.66 17.62 3.14
N MET A 222 12.58 17.49 3.89
CA MET A 222 12.31 18.33 5.07
C MET A 222 13.47 18.24 6.07
N GLU A 223 13.92 17.03 6.38
CA GLU A 223 15.08 16.80 7.24
C GLU A 223 16.35 17.44 6.66
N SER A 224 16.61 17.28 5.36
CA SER A 224 17.83 17.83 4.72
C SER A 224 17.91 19.36 4.77
N ARG A 225 16.77 20.05 4.82
CA ARG A 225 16.66 21.52 4.77
C ARG A 225 16.50 22.15 6.14
N TRP A 226 15.70 21.54 7.01
CA TRP A 226 15.30 22.10 8.30
C TRP A 226 15.67 21.19 9.50
N GLY A 227 16.35 20.07 9.25
CA GLY A 227 16.66 19.05 10.25
C GLY A 227 15.42 18.26 10.69
N LYS A 228 15.62 17.27 11.57
CA LYS A 228 14.52 16.50 12.19
C LYS A 228 13.49 17.41 12.88
N GLU A 229 13.96 18.52 13.43
CA GLU A 229 13.10 19.54 14.02
C GLU A 229 12.11 20.15 13.00
N GLY A 230 12.50 20.32 11.75
CA GLY A 230 11.62 20.80 10.69
C GLY A 230 10.48 19.82 10.36
N VAL A 231 10.77 18.52 10.32
CA VAL A 231 9.75 17.47 10.15
C VAL A 231 8.70 17.58 11.26
N ARG A 232 9.17 17.68 12.51
CA ARG A 232 8.30 17.86 13.68
C ARG A 232 7.46 19.13 13.58
N GLN A 233 8.09 20.27 13.28
CA GLN A 233 7.39 21.56 13.14
C GLN A 233 6.27 21.48 12.10
N PHE A 234 6.51 20.81 10.98
CA PHE A 234 5.50 20.61 9.94
C PHE A 234 4.30 19.80 10.41
N LEU A 235 4.51 18.66 11.08
CA LEU A 235 3.42 17.85 11.63
C LEU A 235 2.54 18.63 12.61
N PHE A 236 3.15 19.40 13.53
CA PHE A 236 2.41 20.22 14.50
C PHE A 236 1.75 21.45 13.87
N ALA A 237 2.34 22.05 12.83
CA ALA A 237 1.70 23.11 12.05
C ALA A 237 0.48 22.57 11.30
N LEU A 238 0.60 21.39 10.70
CA LEU A 238 -0.50 20.75 9.99
C LEU A 238 -1.66 20.44 10.93
N ARG A 239 -1.40 19.96 12.14
CA ARG A 239 -2.43 19.80 13.19
C ARG A 239 -3.25 21.09 13.38
N LYS A 240 -2.59 22.25 13.50
CA LYS A 240 -3.26 23.53 13.72
C LYS A 240 -4.10 23.97 12.52
N SER A 241 -3.57 23.78 11.30
CA SER A 241 -4.30 24.07 10.07
C SER A 241 -5.57 23.21 9.95
N VAL A 242 -5.47 21.91 10.22
CA VAL A 242 -6.61 20.97 10.16
C VAL A 242 -7.72 21.30 11.16
N ILE A 243 -7.36 21.79 12.36
CA ILE A 243 -8.32 22.18 13.41
C ILE A 243 -9.00 23.55 13.11
N GLY A 244 -8.60 24.24 12.03
CA GLY A 244 -9.23 25.46 11.56
C GLY A 244 -8.77 26.73 12.29
N GLY A 245 -7.57 26.70 12.89
CA GLY A 245 -7.02 27.80 13.69
C GLY A 245 -5.64 28.29 13.29
N GLY A 246 -5.07 27.81 12.17
CA GLY A 246 -3.72 28.15 11.71
C GLY A 246 -3.66 28.66 10.27
N ASP A 247 -2.56 29.32 9.93
CA ASP A 247 -2.15 29.64 8.56
C ASP A 247 -1.84 28.34 7.78
N ASP A 248 -1.43 28.46 6.52
CA ASP A 248 -0.93 27.32 5.74
C ASP A 248 0.24 26.60 6.45
N ALA A 249 0.22 25.27 6.50
CA ALA A 249 1.18 24.49 7.29
C ALA A 249 2.64 24.72 6.85
N TYR A 250 2.87 24.99 5.57
CA TYR A 250 4.21 25.31 5.04
C TYR A 250 4.66 26.70 5.49
N GLU A 251 3.76 27.68 5.49
CA GLU A 251 4.08 29.03 5.96
C GLU A 251 4.36 29.04 7.47
N GLU A 252 3.58 28.30 8.25
CA GLU A 252 3.79 28.20 9.69
C GLU A 252 5.12 27.50 10.01
N ALA A 253 5.39 26.33 9.44
CA ALA A 253 6.59 25.54 9.73
C ALA A 253 7.87 26.09 9.10
N PHE A 254 7.81 26.47 7.82
CA PHE A 254 9.00 26.73 7.01
C PHE A 254 9.13 28.18 6.53
N LYS A 255 8.12 29.03 6.77
CA LYS A 255 8.07 30.42 6.30
C LYS A 255 8.15 30.56 4.77
N ILE A 256 7.68 29.53 4.06
CA ILE A 256 7.55 29.48 2.61
C ILE A 256 6.16 28.97 2.23
N LYS A 257 5.73 29.26 1.00
CA LYS A 257 4.45 28.77 0.47
C LYS A 257 4.57 27.32 0.01
N GLY A 258 3.45 26.58 -0.04
CA GLY A 258 3.39 25.23 -0.61
C GLY A 258 3.96 25.13 -2.03
N GLU A 259 3.69 26.12 -2.89
CA GLU A 259 4.27 26.17 -4.25
C GLU A 259 5.81 26.28 -4.23
N GLU A 260 6.36 27.08 -3.31
CA GLU A 260 7.82 27.19 -3.17
C GLU A 260 8.42 25.91 -2.59
N PHE A 261 7.72 25.26 -1.65
CA PHE A 261 8.10 23.94 -1.13
C PHE A 261 8.20 22.92 -2.26
N ASP A 262 7.19 22.83 -3.13
CA ASP A 262 7.19 21.92 -4.28
C ASP A 262 8.34 22.19 -5.25
N GLN A 263 8.63 23.47 -5.53
CA GLN A 263 9.77 23.86 -6.38
C GLN A 263 11.11 23.45 -5.77
N GLN A 264 11.28 23.63 -4.46
CA GLN A 264 12.51 23.24 -3.75
C GLN A 264 12.64 21.70 -3.68
N PHE A 265 11.54 20.98 -3.47
CA PHE A 265 11.51 19.52 -3.45
C PHE A 265 11.84 18.90 -4.80
N ASP A 266 11.23 19.39 -5.88
CA ASP A 266 11.54 18.98 -7.26
C ASP A 266 13.04 19.17 -7.57
N LYS A 267 13.59 20.34 -7.20
CA LYS A 267 15.02 20.60 -7.34
C LYS A 267 15.88 19.63 -6.53
N TYR A 268 15.51 19.34 -5.28
CA TYR A 268 16.22 18.38 -4.43
C TYR A 268 16.28 16.99 -5.08
N LEU A 269 15.17 16.48 -5.61
CA LEU A 269 15.16 15.17 -6.28
C LEU A 269 15.99 15.17 -7.57
N LYS A 270 15.88 16.24 -8.39
CA LYS A 270 16.69 16.39 -9.61
C LYS A 270 18.19 16.43 -9.31
N GLU A 271 18.59 17.08 -8.21
CA GLU A 271 19.98 17.09 -7.76
C GLU A 271 20.43 15.71 -7.27
N ARG A 272 19.62 15.04 -6.44
CA ARG A 272 19.90 13.69 -5.92
C ARG A 272 20.08 12.66 -7.04
N PHE A 273 19.26 12.72 -8.08
CA PHE A 273 19.26 11.74 -9.17
C PHE A 273 19.94 12.23 -10.45
N LYS A 274 20.65 13.35 -10.40
CA LYS A 274 21.43 13.88 -11.53
C LYS A 274 22.31 12.84 -12.23
N PRO A 275 23.01 11.91 -11.53
CA PRO A 275 23.84 10.88 -12.19
C PRO A 275 23.08 9.91 -13.11
N PHE A 276 21.75 9.86 -13.03
CA PHE A 276 20.91 8.94 -13.79
C PHE A 276 20.20 9.60 -14.98
N ARG A 277 20.30 10.92 -15.13
CA ARG A 277 19.57 11.69 -16.15
C ARG A 277 19.89 11.25 -17.59
N ASP A 278 21.16 10.93 -17.84
CA ASP A 278 21.66 10.60 -19.18
C ASP A 278 21.77 9.08 -19.40
N LYS A 279 21.09 8.28 -18.57
CA LYS A 279 21.02 6.82 -18.74
C LYS A 279 19.95 6.46 -19.76
N GLU A 280 20.13 5.31 -20.40
CA GLU A 280 19.17 4.73 -21.32
C GLU A 280 17.83 4.47 -20.61
N ARG A 281 16.74 4.70 -21.33
CA ARG A 281 15.37 4.50 -20.87
C ARG A 281 14.92 3.07 -21.24
N PRO A 282 13.89 2.52 -20.58
CA PRO A 282 13.32 1.22 -20.96
C PRO A 282 12.98 1.09 -22.45
N ALA A 283 12.52 2.18 -23.07
CA ALA A 283 12.19 2.24 -24.49
C ALA A 283 13.42 2.10 -25.43
N ASP A 284 14.62 2.38 -24.94
CA ASP A 284 15.86 2.22 -25.70
C ASP A 284 16.28 0.73 -25.78
N TYR A 285 15.85 -0.09 -24.81
CA TYR A 285 16.12 -1.54 -24.78
C TYR A 285 15.09 -2.36 -25.53
N GLY A 286 13.84 -1.90 -25.60
CA GLY A 286 12.79 -2.65 -26.27
C GLY A 286 11.42 -2.02 -26.18
N ARG A 287 10.48 -2.62 -26.93
CA ARG A 287 9.06 -2.24 -26.87
C ARG A 287 8.39 -2.77 -25.61
N ASN A 288 7.34 -2.08 -25.20
CA ASN A 288 6.47 -2.56 -24.12
C ASN A 288 5.64 -3.77 -24.60
N LEU A 289 5.79 -4.91 -23.92
CA LEU A 289 5.03 -6.14 -24.16
C LEU A 289 3.97 -6.40 -23.08
N ALA A 290 3.79 -5.49 -22.13
CA ALA A 290 2.72 -5.61 -21.14
C ALA A 290 1.34 -5.60 -21.81
N PRO A 291 0.33 -6.27 -21.21
CA PRO A 291 -1.02 -6.23 -21.73
C PRO A 291 -1.52 -4.79 -21.85
N ASN A 292 -2.18 -4.48 -22.97
CA ASN A 292 -2.71 -3.14 -23.18
C ASN A 292 -4.05 -2.97 -22.42
N PRO A 293 -4.13 -2.06 -21.43
CA PRO A 293 -5.32 -1.85 -20.61
C PRO A 293 -6.48 -1.20 -21.37
N GLU A 294 -6.27 -0.63 -22.55
CA GLU A 294 -7.36 -0.11 -23.39
C GLU A 294 -8.00 -1.21 -24.24
N LYS A 295 -7.24 -2.27 -24.55
CA LYS A 295 -7.66 -3.36 -25.44
C LYS A 295 -8.04 -4.65 -24.73
N THR A 296 -7.59 -4.84 -23.50
CA THR A 296 -7.76 -6.09 -22.73
C THR A 296 -8.29 -5.80 -21.33
N SER A 297 -8.74 -6.80 -20.57
CA SER A 297 -9.09 -6.61 -19.15
C SER A 297 -7.88 -6.58 -18.20
N PHE A 298 -6.69 -6.82 -18.73
CA PHE A 298 -5.46 -6.91 -17.96
C PHE A 298 -4.79 -5.55 -17.90
N ILE A 299 -4.48 -5.09 -16.69
CA ILE A 299 -4.14 -3.67 -16.45
C ILE A 299 -2.64 -3.39 -16.40
N GLN A 300 -1.80 -4.37 -16.04
CA GLN A 300 -0.36 -4.18 -15.88
C GLN A 300 0.41 -5.50 -15.83
N ALA A 301 1.68 -5.51 -16.22
CA ALA A 301 2.58 -6.62 -15.94
C ALA A 301 3.23 -6.45 -14.57
N ILE A 302 2.92 -7.35 -13.63
CA ILE A 302 3.46 -7.31 -12.25
C ILE A 302 4.71 -8.20 -12.13
N SER A 303 4.63 -9.41 -12.68
CA SER A 303 5.75 -10.33 -12.87
C SER A 303 5.69 -10.90 -14.27
N ALA A 304 6.85 -11.12 -14.88
CA ALA A 304 6.93 -11.61 -16.25
C ALA A 304 8.08 -12.60 -16.39
N GLU A 305 7.78 -13.78 -16.93
CA GLU A 305 8.75 -14.86 -17.11
C GLU A 305 8.72 -15.34 -18.57
N PRO A 306 9.82 -15.15 -19.33
CA PRO A 306 9.90 -15.65 -20.68
C PRO A 306 9.96 -17.19 -20.67
N SER A 307 9.21 -17.81 -21.57
CA SER A 307 9.32 -19.24 -21.85
C SER A 307 10.73 -19.60 -22.35
N PRO A 308 11.17 -20.87 -22.23
CA PRO A 308 12.49 -21.29 -22.71
C PRO A 308 12.74 -21.04 -24.19
N SER A 309 11.69 -21.06 -25.03
CA SER A 309 11.81 -20.73 -26.46
C SER A 309 11.91 -19.22 -26.72
N GLY A 310 11.46 -18.40 -25.77
CA GLY A 310 11.36 -16.95 -25.89
C GLY A 310 10.15 -16.46 -26.70
N ASP A 311 9.30 -17.35 -27.23
CA ASP A 311 8.14 -16.97 -28.05
C ASP A 311 6.95 -16.47 -27.22
N LEU A 312 6.86 -16.96 -25.99
CA LEU A 312 5.81 -16.64 -25.03
C LEU A 312 6.41 -16.06 -23.75
N ILE A 313 5.64 -15.19 -23.10
CA ILE A 313 5.93 -14.63 -21.79
C ILE A 313 4.71 -14.92 -20.91
N ALA A 314 4.92 -15.59 -19.79
CA ALA A 314 3.88 -15.69 -18.77
C ALA A 314 3.93 -14.43 -17.91
N ILE A 315 2.80 -13.75 -17.75
CA ILE A 315 2.70 -12.47 -17.06
C ILE A 315 1.63 -12.58 -15.97
N ALA A 316 1.99 -12.26 -14.74
CA ALA A 316 1.02 -12.01 -13.67
C ALA A 316 0.46 -10.59 -13.84
N SER A 317 -0.85 -10.46 -13.99
CA SER A 317 -1.55 -9.19 -14.21
C SER A 317 -2.84 -9.13 -13.41
N GLY A 318 -3.16 -7.96 -12.87
CA GLY A 318 -4.51 -7.69 -12.38
C GLY A 318 -5.52 -7.73 -13.53
N ASN A 319 -6.69 -8.30 -13.27
CA ASN A 319 -7.81 -8.39 -14.20
C ASN A 319 -8.96 -7.52 -13.70
N ARG A 320 -9.28 -6.45 -14.42
CA ARG A 320 -10.32 -5.49 -13.99
C ARG A 320 -11.75 -6.01 -14.07
N LYS A 321 -11.97 -7.18 -14.66
CA LYS A 321 -13.31 -7.78 -14.77
C LYS A 321 -13.80 -8.31 -13.42
N ASP A 322 -12.91 -8.94 -12.67
CA ASP A 322 -13.18 -9.63 -11.41
C ASP A 322 -12.34 -9.09 -10.24
N GLY A 323 -11.33 -8.27 -10.52
CA GLY A 323 -10.44 -7.70 -9.50
C GLY A 323 -9.38 -8.68 -9.01
N GLU A 324 -9.17 -9.79 -9.71
CA GLU A 324 -8.21 -10.82 -9.31
C GLU A 324 -6.85 -10.65 -10.01
N LEU A 325 -5.84 -11.28 -9.42
CA LEU A 325 -4.57 -11.54 -10.10
C LEU A 325 -4.74 -12.77 -11.01
N ASP A 326 -4.33 -12.64 -12.26
CA ASP A 326 -4.31 -13.72 -13.24
C ASP A 326 -2.91 -13.91 -13.84
N ILE A 327 -2.58 -15.14 -14.26
CA ILE A 327 -1.44 -15.44 -15.12
C ILE A 327 -1.93 -15.55 -16.56
N ILE A 328 -1.42 -14.67 -17.42
CA ILE A 328 -1.70 -14.64 -18.85
C ILE A 328 -0.46 -15.04 -19.66
N LEU A 329 -0.67 -15.66 -20.81
CA LEU A 329 0.38 -15.87 -21.82
C LEU A 329 0.31 -14.75 -22.84
N VAL A 330 1.46 -14.13 -23.08
CA VAL A 330 1.63 -13.03 -24.02
C VAL A 330 2.68 -13.41 -25.07
N SER A 331 2.44 -13.10 -26.33
CA SER A 331 3.44 -13.31 -27.38
C SER A 331 4.57 -12.28 -27.26
N SER A 332 5.81 -12.75 -27.29
CA SER A 332 6.98 -11.86 -27.34
C SER A 332 7.10 -11.12 -28.68
N LYS A 333 6.39 -11.60 -29.72
CA LYS A 333 6.41 -11.05 -31.08
C LYS A 333 5.61 -9.76 -31.23
N ASP A 334 4.58 -9.51 -30.42
CA ASP A 334 3.75 -8.32 -30.57
C ASP A 334 3.02 -7.88 -29.29
N GLY A 335 3.17 -8.61 -28.18
CA GLY A 335 2.48 -8.31 -26.92
C GLY A 335 1.00 -8.76 -26.92
N ALA A 336 0.56 -9.55 -27.91
CA ALA A 336 -0.80 -10.07 -27.93
C ALA A 336 -1.02 -11.06 -26.77
N VAL A 337 -2.12 -10.88 -26.03
CA VAL A 337 -2.57 -11.85 -25.03
C VAL A 337 -3.12 -13.07 -25.76
N ILE A 338 -2.42 -14.21 -25.62
CA ILE A 338 -2.72 -15.47 -26.30
C ILE A 338 -3.74 -16.30 -25.49
N ARG A 339 -3.56 -16.34 -24.17
CA ARG A 339 -4.40 -17.15 -23.26
C ARG A 339 -4.38 -16.57 -21.85
N ASN A 340 -5.48 -16.70 -21.12
CA ASN A 340 -5.50 -16.54 -19.66
C ASN A 340 -5.45 -17.93 -19.03
N LEU A 341 -4.33 -18.27 -18.37
CA LEU A 341 -4.13 -19.59 -17.78
C LEU A 341 -4.96 -19.77 -16.51
N THR A 342 -5.15 -18.69 -15.75
CA THR A 342 -5.75 -18.77 -14.42
C THR A 342 -7.04 -17.98 -14.30
N ASN A 343 -7.79 -17.82 -15.39
CA ASN A 343 -9.02 -17.02 -15.44
C ASN A 343 -9.95 -17.25 -14.25
N GLY A 344 -10.13 -16.21 -13.42
CA GLY A 344 -11.20 -16.03 -12.45
C GLY A 344 -11.19 -16.94 -11.21
N PHE A 345 -12.17 -16.66 -10.33
CA PHE A 345 -12.49 -17.43 -9.13
C PHE A 345 -13.18 -18.76 -9.51
N ASP A 346 -12.37 -19.76 -9.84
CA ASP A 346 -12.85 -21.11 -10.19
C ASP A 346 -12.52 -22.09 -9.07
N SER A 347 -13.50 -22.29 -8.17
CA SER A 347 -13.36 -23.23 -7.04
C SER A 347 -13.16 -24.68 -7.47
N SER A 348 -13.48 -25.04 -8.73
CA SER A 348 -13.21 -26.38 -9.26
C SER A 348 -11.71 -26.68 -9.37
N ARG A 349 -10.86 -25.65 -9.33
CA ARG A 349 -9.40 -25.80 -9.32
C ARG A 349 -8.83 -26.22 -7.98
N GLY A 350 -9.61 -26.15 -6.90
CA GLY A 350 -9.20 -26.55 -5.56
C GLY A 350 -8.29 -25.55 -4.83
N TRP A 351 -8.29 -24.28 -5.24
CA TRP A 351 -7.55 -23.17 -4.62
C TRP A 351 -8.32 -21.85 -4.77
N GLU A 352 -8.08 -20.87 -3.89
CA GLU A 352 -8.88 -19.63 -3.83
C GLU A 352 -8.35 -18.48 -4.70
N TYR A 353 -7.04 -18.19 -4.67
CA TYR A 353 -6.41 -17.12 -5.46
C TYR A 353 -4.91 -17.35 -5.64
N LEU A 354 -4.27 -16.63 -6.57
CA LEU A 354 -2.81 -16.64 -6.74
C LEU A 354 -2.12 -15.97 -5.54
N SER A 355 -1.13 -16.64 -4.96
CA SER A 355 -0.38 -16.10 -3.82
C SER A 355 1.02 -15.66 -4.28
N PRO A 356 1.35 -14.36 -4.24
CA PRO A 356 2.64 -13.86 -4.69
C PRO A 356 3.78 -14.32 -3.75
N PRO A 357 4.85 -14.95 -4.28
CA PRO A 357 6.03 -15.29 -3.47
C PRO A 357 6.81 -14.03 -3.09
N GLY A 358 7.47 -14.09 -1.92
CA GLY A 358 8.24 -12.97 -1.39
C GLY A 358 7.42 -11.87 -0.71
N GLY A 359 6.09 -12.02 -0.63
CA GLY A 359 5.21 -11.04 0.03
C GLY A 359 4.89 -9.85 -0.88
N ARG A 360 5.02 -8.62 -0.35
CA ARG A 360 4.84 -7.41 -1.15
C ARG A 360 5.92 -7.34 -2.24
N PHE A 361 5.51 -6.96 -3.44
CA PHE A 361 6.37 -6.67 -4.61
C PHE A 361 6.95 -7.88 -5.36
N ASN A 362 7.30 -7.63 -6.63
CA ASN A 362 8.01 -8.59 -7.47
C ASN A 362 9.53 -8.51 -7.21
N ARG A 363 9.98 -8.99 -6.05
CA ARG A 363 11.41 -9.13 -5.74
C ARG A 363 12.01 -10.43 -6.24
N VAL A 364 11.14 -11.41 -6.54
CA VAL A 364 11.49 -12.72 -7.07
C VAL A 364 10.46 -13.11 -8.14
N PRO A 365 10.84 -13.88 -9.16
CA PRO A 365 9.91 -14.50 -10.09
C PRO A 365 8.68 -15.10 -9.41
N TRP A 366 7.48 -14.69 -9.83
CA TRP A 366 6.23 -15.26 -9.29
C TRP A 366 5.84 -16.61 -9.91
N MET A 367 6.52 -16.96 -10.99
CA MET A 367 6.30 -18.19 -11.74
C MET A 367 7.63 -18.70 -12.30
N SER A 368 7.64 -19.94 -12.78
CA SER A 368 8.84 -20.53 -13.36
C SER A 368 8.45 -21.58 -14.39
N TRP A 369 9.09 -21.54 -15.56
CA TRP A 369 8.87 -22.50 -16.63
C TRP A 369 9.69 -23.77 -16.39
N ASP A 370 9.15 -24.92 -16.76
CA ASP A 370 9.97 -26.12 -16.93
C ASP A 370 10.89 -25.98 -18.16
N PRO A 371 11.99 -26.77 -18.25
CA PRO A 371 12.96 -26.61 -19.34
C PRO A 371 12.39 -26.85 -20.75
N THR A 372 11.27 -27.59 -20.88
CA THR A 372 10.62 -27.81 -22.18
C THR A 372 9.68 -26.67 -22.56
N GLY A 373 9.22 -25.86 -21.59
CA GLY A 373 8.25 -24.79 -21.79
C GLY A 373 6.80 -25.28 -21.84
N ASP A 374 6.54 -26.54 -21.51
CA ASP A 374 5.20 -27.12 -21.51
C ASP A 374 4.48 -26.90 -20.18
N ARG A 375 5.22 -26.58 -19.11
CA ARG A 375 4.67 -26.41 -17.76
C ARG A 375 5.11 -25.12 -17.11
N LEU A 376 4.20 -24.55 -16.34
CA LEU A 376 4.45 -23.37 -15.51
C LEU A 376 4.18 -23.71 -14.05
N ALA A 377 5.12 -23.36 -13.18
CA ALA A 377 4.99 -23.48 -11.74
C ALA A 377 4.65 -22.11 -11.13
N TYR A 378 3.71 -22.07 -10.17
CA TYR A 378 3.30 -20.86 -9.45
C TYR A 378 2.62 -21.20 -8.12
N PHE A 379 2.54 -20.23 -7.20
CA PHE A 379 1.91 -20.43 -5.89
C PHE A 379 0.45 -19.97 -5.85
N VAL A 380 -0.37 -20.73 -5.15
CA VAL A 380 -1.79 -20.42 -4.89
C VAL A 380 -2.09 -20.48 -3.40
N ARG A 381 -3.12 -19.76 -2.98
CA ARG A 381 -3.75 -19.94 -1.68
C ARG A 381 -4.61 -21.20 -1.70
N ARG A 382 -4.44 -22.04 -0.67
CA ARG A 382 -5.35 -23.12 -0.33
C ARG A 382 -5.58 -23.12 1.17
N GLU A 383 -6.75 -22.66 1.58
CA GLU A 383 -7.09 -22.46 2.99
C GLU A 383 -6.02 -21.66 3.74
N LYS A 384 -5.43 -22.22 4.81
CA LYS A 384 -4.34 -21.60 5.59
C LYS A 384 -2.97 -21.65 4.91
N THR A 385 -2.82 -22.35 3.79
CA THR A 385 -1.51 -22.69 3.23
C THR A 385 -1.28 -22.05 1.87
N ARG A 386 -0.01 -21.92 1.51
CA ARG A 386 0.42 -21.65 0.14
C ARG A 386 0.81 -22.98 -0.49
N THR A 387 0.24 -23.28 -1.66
CA THR A 387 0.47 -24.53 -2.39
C THR A 387 1.17 -24.23 -3.72
N LEU A 388 2.19 -25.03 -4.07
CA LEU A 388 2.82 -24.97 -5.38
C LEU A 388 1.96 -25.73 -6.40
N ILE A 389 1.58 -25.06 -7.48
CA ILE A 389 0.94 -25.66 -8.64
C ILE A 389 1.96 -25.81 -9.75
N ILE A 390 1.91 -26.94 -10.47
CA ILE A 390 2.65 -27.15 -11.72
C ILE A 390 1.61 -27.50 -12.78
N GLU A 391 1.42 -26.60 -13.72
CA GLU A 391 0.35 -26.67 -14.71
C GLU A 391 0.90 -26.84 -16.13
N ASN A 392 0.32 -27.76 -16.90
CA ASN A 392 0.64 -27.89 -18.33
C ASN A 392 -0.08 -26.80 -19.12
N VAL A 393 0.67 -25.91 -19.76
CA VAL A 393 0.13 -24.75 -20.48
C VAL A 393 -0.49 -25.11 -21.83
N LEU A 394 -0.16 -26.28 -22.40
CA LEU A 394 -0.66 -26.72 -23.70
C LEU A 394 -2.07 -27.31 -23.61
N THR A 395 -2.34 -28.07 -22.54
CA THR A 395 -3.59 -28.82 -22.35
C THR A 395 -4.68 -28.06 -21.60
N ARG A 396 -4.39 -26.84 -21.12
CA ARG A 396 -5.32 -26.01 -20.34
C ARG A 396 -6.05 -24.98 -21.17
#